data_AF-A0A8C9E6S3-F1
#
_entry.id   AF-A0A8C9E6S3-F1
#
_cell.length_a   1.000
_cell.length_b   1.000
_cell.length_c   1.000
_cell.angle_alpha   90.00
_cell.angle_beta   90.00
_cell.angle_gamma   90.00
#
_symmetry.space_group_name_H-M   'P 1'
#
loop_
_entity.id
_entity.type
_entity.pdbx_description
1 polymer ?
#
loop_
_entity_poly.entity_id
_entity_poly.type
_entity_poly.pdbx_seq_one_letter_code
_entity_poly.pdbx_strand_id
1 'polypeptide(L)'
;MAESGRLPQARALLQQCLHARLQVRPAEGDAAAQWVEVQRGLVIYLCFFKGADKELLPKMVNTLLNVKLSETENGKRVSVLDLPGNILIIPQATLGGRVKGRSMQYHSNSGKEEGLELYSQFVTLCKKELAANSKCAEAGVVVEHGTYGNRQVLKLDTNGPYTHLIEF
;
A
#
# COMPACT_ATOMS: atom_id res chain seq x y z
N MET A 1 25.69 0.40 -4.92
CA MET A 1 26.30 -0.49 -3.90
C MET A 1 25.17 -1.23 -3.23
N ALA A 2 24.98 -2.51 -3.54
CA ALA A 2 23.97 -3.33 -2.89
C ALA A 2 24.51 -3.71 -1.50
N GLU A 3 23.80 -3.35 -0.42
CA GLU A 3 24.10 -3.86 0.92
C GLU A 3 23.82 -5.36 0.94
N SER A 4 24.80 -6.17 0.52
CA SER A 4 24.74 -7.61 0.53
C SER A 4 24.86 -8.12 1.98
N GLY A 5 23.72 -8.21 2.67
CA GLY A 5 23.64 -8.86 3.98
C GLY A 5 22.46 -8.47 4.86
N ARG A 6 21.81 -7.32 4.62
CA ARG A 6 20.67 -6.90 5.45
C ARG A 6 19.39 -7.55 4.94
N LEU A 7 18.70 -8.29 5.81
CA LEU A 7 17.37 -8.82 5.51
C LEU A 7 16.40 -7.66 5.32
N PRO A 8 15.44 -7.76 4.37
CA PRO A 8 14.44 -6.72 4.21
C PRO A 8 13.58 -6.61 5.47
N GLN A 9 13.28 -5.38 5.88
CA GLN A 9 12.38 -5.00 6.96
C GLN A 9 10.94 -4.83 6.46
N ALA A 10 10.73 -4.44 5.20
CA ALA A 10 9.41 -4.43 4.59
C ALA A 10 9.44 -4.68 3.08
N ARG A 11 8.27 -4.99 2.53
CA ARG A 11 8.05 -5.16 1.09
C ARG A 11 6.75 -4.47 0.69
N ALA A 12 6.82 -3.67 -0.36
CA ALA A 12 5.69 -2.99 -0.94
C ALA A 12 5.53 -3.39 -2.41
N LEU A 13 4.31 -3.74 -2.81
CA LEU A 13 3.94 -3.89 -4.22
C LEU A 13 3.03 -2.72 -4.60
N LEU A 14 3.34 -2.07 -5.71
CA LEU A 14 2.67 -0.85 -6.17
C LEU A 14 1.97 -1.13 -7.49
N GLN A 15 0.73 -0.68 -7.63
CA GLN A 15 -0.02 -0.72 -8.89
C GLN A 15 -0.75 0.59 -9.14
N GLN A 16 -0.78 1.03 -10.40
CA GLN A 16 -1.64 2.14 -10.84
C GLN A 16 -3.07 1.64 -11.07
N CYS A 17 -4.05 2.49 -10.78
CA CYS A 17 -5.47 2.19 -11.03
C CYS A 17 -6.22 3.40 -11.61
N LEU A 18 -7.28 3.11 -12.34
CA LEU A 18 -8.31 4.08 -12.75
C LEU A 18 -9.40 4.19 -11.68
N HIS A 19 -9.74 3.05 -11.08
CA HIS A 19 -10.67 2.92 -9.97
C HIS A 19 -10.33 1.66 -9.16
N ALA A 20 -10.53 1.72 -7.86
CA ALA A 20 -10.45 0.54 -7.00
C ALA A 20 -11.54 0.56 -5.95
N ARG A 21 -12.09 -0.63 -5.64
CA ARG A 21 -13.10 -0.84 -4.60
C ARG A 21 -12.64 -1.93 -3.66
N LEU A 22 -12.60 -1.63 -2.37
CA LEU A 22 -12.11 -2.54 -1.33
C LEU A 22 -13.15 -2.73 -0.22
N GLN A 23 -13.41 -3.98 0.16
CA GLN A 23 -14.23 -4.28 1.33
C GLN A 23 -13.45 -3.94 2.60
N VAL A 24 -14.08 -3.16 3.49
CA VAL A 24 -13.50 -2.80 4.80
C VAL A 24 -14.19 -3.55 5.94
N ARG A 25 -15.47 -3.90 5.80
CA ARG A 25 -16.20 -4.73 6.77
C ARG A 25 -16.93 -5.86 6.03
N PRO A 26 -16.80 -7.13 6.46
CA PRO A 26 -17.60 -8.21 5.90
C PRO A 26 -19.09 -8.02 6.23
N ALA A 27 -19.95 -8.74 5.52
CA ALA A 27 -21.36 -8.82 5.91
C ALA A 27 -21.49 -9.65 7.19
N GLU A 28 -22.31 -9.19 8.13
CA GLU A 28 -22.54 -9.84 9.42
C GLU A 28 -24.04 -9.81 9.76
N GLY A 29 -24.68 -10.98 9.84
CA GLY A 29 -26.13 -11.08 9.96
C GLY A 29 -26.84 -10.40 8.79
N ASP A 30 -27.73 -9.45 9.11
CA ASP A 30 -28.47 -8.67 8.12
C ASP A 30 -27.68 -7.44 7.61
N ALA A 31 -26.53 -7.12 8.21
CA ALA A 31 -25.72 -5.98 7.79
C ALA A 31 -24.94 -6.31 6.51
N ALA A 32 -25.17 -5.53 5.46
CA ALA A 32 -24.40 -5.63 4.22
C ALA A 32 -22.92 -5.27 4.45
N ALA A 33 -22.03 -5.88 3.65
CA ALA A 33 -20.61 -5.55 3.66
C ALA A 33 -20.37 -4.06 3.35
N GLN A 34 -19.39 -3.47 4.01
CA GLN A 34 -19.01 -2.06 3.80
C GLN A 34 -17.77 -1.97 2.90
N TRP A 35 -17.74 -0.92 2.08
CA TRP A 35 -16.75 -0.74 1.03
C TRP A 35 -16.21 0.69 1.05
N VAL A 36 -14.95 0.83 0.64
CA VAL A 36 -14.33 2.10 0.27
C VAL A 36 -13.94 2.05 -1.19
N GLU A 37 -13.90 3.21 -1.84
CA GLU A 37 -13.52 3.32 -3.24
C GLU A 37 -12.54 4.47 -3.43
N VAL A 38 -11.60 4.29 -4.35
CA VAL A 38 -10.73 5.37 -4.82
C VAL A 38 -10.85 5.49 -6.33
N GLN A 39 -10.78 6.74 -6.81
CA GLN A 39 -10.60 7.02 -8.22
C GLN A 39 -9.12 6.84 -8.59
N ARG A 40 -8.74 7.36 -9.76
CA ARG A 40 -7.39 7.26 -10.30
C ARG A 40 -6.30 7.52 -9.26
N GLY A 41 -5.33 6.60 -9.19
CA GLY A 41 -4.39 6.61 -8.09
C GLY A 41 -3.44 5.42 -8.01
N LEU A 42 -2.81 5.29 -6.85
CA LEU A 42 -1.83 4.28 -6.51
C LEU A 42 -2.39 3.29 -5.47
N VAL A 43 -2.34 2.00 -5.77
CA VAL A 43 -2.59 0.93 -4.81
C VAL A 43 -1.26 0.45 -4.25
N ILE A 44 -1.14 0.42 -2.92
CA ILE A 44 0.06 -0.02 -2.19
C ILE A 44 -0.29 -1.25 -1.35
N TYR A 45 0.26 -2.40 -1.72
CA TYR A 45 0.17 -3.64 -0.94
C TYR A 45 1.38 -3.76 -0.04
N LEU A 46 1.19 -3.98 1.27
CA LEU A 46 2.27 -3.90 2.26
C LEU A 46 2.46 -5.18 3.06
N CYS A 47 3.71 -5.55 3.27
CA CYS A 47 4.15 -6.58 4.19
C CYS A 47 5.32 -6.08 5.03
N PHE A 48 5.23 -6.24 6.35
CA PHE A 48 6.32 -5.96 7.29
C PHE A 48 6.94 -7.27 7.77
N PHE A 49 8.26 -7.28 7.92
CA PHE A 49 9.04 -8.40 8.42
C PHE A 49 9.41 -8.22 9.89
N LYS A 50 9.84 -9.30 10.55
CA LYS A 50 10.28 -9.28 11.94
C LYS A 50 11.45 -8.32 12.12
N GLY A 51 11.40 -7.49 13.17
CA GLY A 51 12.45 -6.51 13.44
C GLY A 51 12.39 -5.30 12.51
N ALA A 52 11.24 -5.04 11.88
CA ALA A 52 10.98 -3.78 11.23
C ALA A 52 10.91 -2.67 12.29
N ASP A 53 11.74 -1.65 12.14
CA ASP A 53 11.74 -0.50 13.04
C ASP A 53 10.63 0.50 12.66
N LYS A 54 10.03 1.18 13.62
CA LYS A 54 9.11 2.31 13.37
C LYS A 54 9.81 3.45 12.64
N GLU A 55 11.12 3.61 12.83
CA GLU A 55 11.94 4.57 12.10
C GLU A 55 12.00 4.30 10.58
N LEU A 56 11.61 3.09 10.13
CA LEU A 56 11.50 2.76 8.72
C LEU A 56 10.33 3.48 8.03
N LEU A 57 9.24 3.76 8.75
CA LEU A 57 7.99 4.20 8.15
C LEU A 57 8.10 5.55 7.42
N PRO A 58 8.77 6.59 7.95
CA PRO A 58 8.98 7.84 7.22
C PRO A 58 9.73 7.63 5.90
N LYS A 59 10.75 6.75 5.88
CA LYS A 59 11.48 6.39 4.66
C LYS A 59 10.56 5.71 3.66
N MET A 60 9.74 4.75 4.10
CA MET A 60 8.77 4.08 3.23
C MET A 60 7.77 5.06 2.62
N VAL A 61 7.16 5.92 3.44
CA VAL A 61 6.18 6.91 2.97
C VAL A 61 6.82 7.83 1.94
N ASN A 62 7.99 8.39 2.24
CA ASN A 62 8.70 9.26 1.32
C ASN A 62 9.02 8.54 -0.01
N THR A 63 9.56 7.33 0.04
CA THR A 63 9.90 6.56 -1.16
C THR A 63 8.66 6.21 -1.99
N LEU A 64 7.62 5.66 -1.35
CA LEU A 64 6.44 5.14 -2.05
C LEU A 64 5.56 6.24 -2.63
N LEU A 65 5.48 7.40 -1.98
CA LEU A 65 4.66 8.51 -2.46
C LEU A 65 5.38 9.40 -3.46
N ASN A 66 6.72 9.41 -3.48
CA ASN A 66 7.52 10.22 -4.40
C ASN A 66 8.11 9.46 -5.60
N VAL A 67 8.04 8.12 -5.63
CA VAL A 67 8.50 7.35 -6.80
C VAL A 67 7.65 7.68 -8.03
N LYS A 68 8.30 7.91 -9.17
CA LYS A 68 7.65 8.40 -10.39
C LYS A 68 7.05 7.26 -11.22
N LEU A 69 5.91 6.74 -10.79
CA LEU A 69 5.21 5.62 -11.45
C LEU A 69 3.88 6.03 -12.10
N SER A 70 3.36 7.20 -11.77
CA SER A 70 2.08 7.69 -12.24
C SER A 70 2.25 8.46 -13.55
N GLU A 71 1.54 8.04 -14.59
CA GLU A 71 1.66 8.64 -15.93
C GLU A 71 0.74 9.86 -16.06
N THR A 72 1.18 10.97 -16.64
CA THR A 72 0.33 12.12 -16.96
C THR A 72 -0.28 11.97 -18.36
N GLU A 73 -1.23 12.82 -18.74
CA GLU A 73 -1.90 12.77 -20.05
C GLU A 73 -0.94 12.82 -21.26
N ASN A 74 0.25 13.40 -21.09
CA ASN A 74 1.30 13.47 -22.11
C ASN A 74 2.33 12.31 -22.05
N GLY A 75 2.09 11.27 -21.24
CA GLY A 75 2.98 10.10 -21.11
C GLY A 75 4.18 10.28 -20.16
N LYS A 76 4.35 11.45 -19.52
CA LYS A 76 5.42 11.66 -18.54
C LYS A 76 5.10 10.94 -17.22
N ARG A 77 6.11 10.31 -16.62
CA ARG A 77 5.98 9.70 -15.29
C ARG A 77 6.31 10.70 -14.18
N VAL A 78 5.40 10.81 -13.22
CA VAL A 78 5.47 11.64 -12.01
C VAL A 78 5.08 10.82 -10.79
N SER A 79 5.24 11.38 -9.59
CA SER A 79 4.79 10.73 -8.36
C SER A 79 3.27 10.77 -8.21
N VAL A 80 2.71 9.98 -7.30
CA VAL A 80 1.26 10.05 -7.02
C VAL A 80 0.88 11.41 -6.44
N LEU A 81 1.78 12.08 -5.73
CA LEU A 81 1.58 13.42 -5.19
C LEU A 81 1.60 14.50 -6.28
N ASP A 82 2.49 14.36 -7.26
CA ASP A 82 2.56 15.27 -8.40
C ASP A 82 1.43 15.06 -9.42
N LEU A 83 0.85 13.85 -9.46
CA LEU A 83 -0.33 13.51 -10.26
C LEU A 83 -1.65 14.07 -9.68
N PRO A 84 -1.61 14.67 -8.49
CA PRO A 84 -2.50 14.32 -7.36
C PRO A 84 -3.45 13.13 -7.61
N GLY A 85 -3.00 11.91 -7.31
CA GLY A 85 -3.82 10.69 -7.35
C GLY A 85 -4.27 10.23 -5.97
N ASN A 86 -5.35 9.44 -5.93
CA ASN A 86 -5.79 8.78 -4.70
C ASN A 86 -4.82 7.67 -4.29
N ILE A 87 -4.87 7.26 -3.02
CA ILE A 87 -4.05 6.16 -2.51
C ILE A 87 -4.95 5.12 -1.85
N LEU A 88 -4.77 3.85 -2.22
CA LEU A 88 -5.41 2.71 -1.54
C LEU A 88 -4.33 1.83 -0.91
N ILE A 89 -4.34 1.69 0.41
CA ILE A 89 -3.34 0.92 1.15
C ILE A 89 -3.93 -0.41 1.61
N ILE A 90 -3.34 -1.53 1.17
CA ILE A 90 -3.83 -2.88 1.43
C ILE A 90 -2.83 -3.66 2.28
N PRO A 91 -3.22 -4.17 3.47
CA PRO A 91 -2.36 -5.06 4.24
C PRO A 91 -2.28 -6.40 3.49
N GLN A 92 -1.07 -6.78 3.07
CA GLN A 92 -0.81 -7.96 2.23
C GLN A 92 0.40 -8.73 2.74
N ALA A 93 0.28 -9.32 3.93
CA ALA A 93 1.36 -10.10 4.56
C ALA A 93 1.84 -11.28 3.70
N THR A 94 1.03 -11.75 2.74
CA THR A 94 1.39 -12.83 1.82
C THR A 94 2.57 -12.50 0.91
N LEU A 95 2.88 -11.20 0.71
CA LEU A 95 4.07 -10.78 -0.03
C LEU A 95 5.37 -11.29 0.61
N GLY A 96 5.38 -11.60 1.91
CA GLY A 96 6.52 -12.18 2.61
C GLY A 96 6.70 -13.68 2.44
N GLY A 97 5.79 -14.34 1.72
CA GLY A 97 5.80 -15.78 1.53
C GLY A 97 7.02 -16.27 0.74
N ARG A 98 7.58 -17.39 1.16
CA ARG A 98 8.61 -18.14 0.45
C ARG A 98 8.10 -19.54 0.12
N VAL A 99 8.33 -19.99 -1.11
CA VAL A 99 7.93 -21.33 -1.55
C VAL A 99 8.79 -22.37 -0.84
N LYS A 100 8.15 -23.39 -0.26
CA LYS A 100 8.77 -24.60 0.26
C LYS A 100 7.98 -25.81 -0.22
N GLY A 101 8.56 -26.56 -1.16
CA GLY A 101 7.85 -27.63 -1.86
C GLY A 101 6.64 -27.08 -2.60
N ARG A 102 5.43 -27.50 -2.20
CA ARG A 102 4.15 -27.05 -2.79
C ARG A 102 3.38 -26.07 -1.87
N SER A 103 4.01 -25.55 -0.83
CA SER A 103 3.40 -24.66 0.17
C SER A 103 4.18 -23.36 0.33
N MET A 104 3.54 -22.35 0.91
CA MET A 104 4.18 -21.08 1.26
C MET A 104 4.53 -21.04 2.76
N GLN A 105 5.68 -20.49 3.10
CA GLN A 105 6.10 -20.22 4.48
C GLN A 105 6.28 -18.73 4.72
N TYR A 106 5.93 -18.29 5.93
CA TYR A 106 5.90 -16.87 6.30
C TYR A 106 6.76 -16.58 7.55
N HIS A 107 7.84 -17.36 7.75
CA HIS A 107 8.65 -17.29 8.98
C HIS A 107 9.28 -15.91 9.23
N SER A 108 9.48 -15.12 8.18
CA SER A 108 10.04 -13.77 8.23
C SER A 108 9.02 -12.67 8.54
N ASN A 109 7.71 -12.95 8.44
CA ASN A 109 6.68 -11.94 8.63
C ASN A 109 6.63 -11.45 10.08
N SER A 110 6.34 -10.16 10.26
CA SER A 110 6.00 -9.56 11.56
C SER A 110 4.86 -10.32 12.26
N GLY A 111 4.84 -10.23 13.59
CA GLY A 111 3.73 -10.73 14.39
C GLY A 111 2.44 -9.97 14.12
N LYS A 112 1.27 -10.53 14.48
CA LYS A 112 -0.03 -9.90 14.23
C LYS A 112 -0.15 -8.50 14.86
N GLU A 113 0.28 -8.34 16.11
CA GLU A 113 0.19 -7.08 16.86
C GLU A 113 1.18 -6.04 16.33
N GLU A 114 2.46 -6.42 16.19
CA GLU A 114 3.51 -5.57 15.60
C GLU A 114 3.13 -5.12 14.18
N GLY A 115 2.66 -6.05 13.34
CA GLY A 115 2.25 -5.75 11.97
C GLY A 115 1.03 -4.83 11.90
N LEU A 116 0.07 -4.96 12.82
CA LEU A 116 -1.07 -4.03 12.93
C LEU A 116 -0.62 -2.63 13.34
N GLU A 117 0.30 -2.54 14.30
CA GLU A 117 0.84 -1.25 14.74
C GLU A 117 1.58 -0.54 13.60
N LEU A 118 2.52 -1.22 12.94
CA LEU A 118 3.28 -0.68 11.81
C LEU A 118 2.36 -0.26 10.65
N TYR A 119 1.36 -1.09 10.33
CA TYR A 119 0.37 -0.77 9.30
C TYR A 119 -0.44 0.48 9.64
N SER A 120 -0.94 0.59 10.87
CA SER A 120 -1.76 1.73 11.32
C SER A 120 -0.96 3.03 11.31
N GLN A 121 0.30 2.99 11.73
CA GLN A 121 1.21 4.13 11.67
C GLN A 121 1.55 4.51 10.23
N PHE A 122 1.81 3.54 9.36
CA PHE A 122 2.06 3.80 7.94
C PHE A 122 0.88 4.51 7.27
N VAL A 123 -0.35 4.03 7.48
CA VAL A 123 -1.57 4.67 6.97
C VAL A 123 -1.70 6.11 7.46
N THR A 124 -1.44 6.33 8.75
CA THR A 124 -1.50 7.67 9.36
C THR A 124 -0.49 8.62 8.73
N LEU A 125 0.75 8.16 8.51
CA LEU A 125 1.79 8.96 7.88
C LEU A 125 1.46 9.27 6.42
N CYS A 126 0.92 8.31 5.64
CA CYS A 126 0.46 8.58 4.28
C CYS A 126 -0.66 9.63 4.24
N LYS A 127 -1.64 9.56 5.15
CA LYS A 127 -2.70 10.57 5.28
C LYS A 127 -2.13 11.96 5.56
N LYS A 128 -1.17 12.06 6.48
CA LYS A 128 -0.49 13.32 6.83
C LYS A 128 0.29 13.88 5.64
N GLU A 129 1.05 13.04 4.95
CA GLU A 129 1.87 13.45 3.80
C GLU A 129 0.99 13.93 2.63
N LEU A 130 -0.11 13.22 2.34
CA LEU A 130 -1.06 13.63 1.31
C LEU A 130 -1.71 14.97 1.65
N ALA A 131 -2.15 15.16 2.91
CA ALA A 131 -2.78 16.40 3.36
C ALA A 131 -1.82 17.60 3.39
N ALA A 132 -0.53 17.36 3.62
CA ALA A 132 0.50 18.41 3.59
C ALA A 132 0.88 18.85 2.17
N ASN A 133 0.55 18.05 1.15
CA ASN A 133 0.84 18.38 -0.25
C ASN A 133 -0.27 19.29 -0.82
N SER A 134 0.08 20.52 -1.21
CA SER A 134 -0.88 21.51 -1.69
C SER A 134 -1.68 21.05 -2.91
N LYS A 135 -1.04 20.39 -3.88
CA LYS A 135 -1.73 19.88 -5.08
C LYS A 135 -2.77 18.82 -4.72
N CYS A 136 -2.42 17.91 -3.81
CA CYS A 136 -3.34 16.87 -3.34
C CYS A 136 -4.50 17.45 -2.54
N ALA A 137 -4.23 18.43 -1.66
CA ALA A 137 -5.24 19.12 -0.88
C ALA A 137 -6.23 19.88 -1.78
N GLU A 138 -5.73 20.61 -2.79
CA GLU A 138 -6.56 21.32 -3.77
C GLU A 138 -7.38 20.36 -4.64
N ALA A 139 -6.80 19.22 -5.03
CA ALA A 139 -7.49 18.21 -5.84
C ALA A 139 -8.50 17.37 -5.04
N GLY A 140 -8.48 17.43 -3.72
CA GLY A 140 -9.39 16.66 -2.85
C GLY A 140 -9.17 15.15 -2.92
N VAL A 141 -7.97 14.68 -3.25
CA VAL A 141 -7.65 13.24 -3.27
C VAL A 141 -7.53 12.67 -1.86
N VAL A 142 -7.83 11.38 -1.72
CA VAL A 142 -7.92 10.71 -0.42
C VAL A 142 -6.94 9.54 -0.29
N VAL A 143 -6.65 9.17 0.97
CA VAL A 143 -6.04 7.89 1.32
C VAL A 143 -7.10 7.00 1.96
N GLU A 144 -7.47 5.94 1.25
CA GLU A 144 -8.29 4.85 1.76
C GLU A 144 -7.42 3.64 2.11
N HIS A 145 -7.93 2.76 2.98
CA HIS A 145 -7.16 1.62 3.44
C HIS A 145 -8.00 0.42 3.82
N GLY A 146 -7.42 -0.77 3.66
CA GLY A 146 -8.01 -2.02 4.09
C GLY A 146 -8.09 -2.14 5.61
N THR A 147 -9.03 -2.96 6.08
CA THR A 147 -9.06 -3.33 7.49
C THR A 147 -8.07 -4.47 7.72
N TYR A 148 -7.09 -4.24 8.60
CA TYR A 148 -6.06 -5.22 8.92
C TYR A 148 -6.68 -6.49 9.51
N GLY A 149 -6.23 -7.64 9.03
CA GLY A 149 -6.75 -8.95 9.46
C GLY A 149 -8.02 -9.41 8.74
N ASN A 150 -8.72 -8.53 8.00
CA ASN A 150 -9.86 -8.93 7.18
C ASN A 150 -9.42 -9.54 5.84
N ARG A 151 -10.35 -10.24 5.16
CA ARG A 151 -10.17 -10.59 3.76
C ARG A 151 -10.20 -9.31 2.92
N GLN A 152 -9.18 -9.10 2.10
CA GLN A 152 -9.07 -7.94 1.21
C GLN A 152 -9.84 -8.21 -0.10
N VAL A 153 -11.18 -8.15 -0.04
CA VAL A 153 -12.02 -8.33 -1.25
C VAL A 153 -11.90 -7.08 -2.10
N LEU A 154 -11.16 -7.20 -3.21
CA LEU A 154 -10.74 -6.09 -4.06
C LEU A 154 -11.29 -6.24 -5.48
N LYS A 155 -11.84 -5.15 -6.03
CA LYS A 155 -12.02 -4.95 -7.46
C LYS A 155 -11.10 -3.83 -7.92
N LEU A 156 -10.37 -4.05 -9.01
CA LEU A 156 -9.36 -3.13 -9.52
C LEU A 156 -9.57 -2.93 -11.02
N ASP A 157 -9.68 -1.68 -11.45
CA ASP A 157 -9.72 -1.27 -12.84
C ASP A 157 -8.45 -0.48 -13.20
N THR A 158 -7.85 -0.78 -14.33
CA THR A 158 -6.52 -0.25 -14.70
C THR A 158 -6.39 -0.07 -16.20
N ASN A 159 -5.70 0.99 -16.62
CA ASN A 159 -5.14 1.10 -17.98
C ASN A 159 -3.72 0.50 -18.02
N GLY A 160 -3.57 -0.73 -17.55
CA GLY A 160 -2.28 -1.34 -17.25
C GLY A 160 -1.83 -1.02 -15.81
N PRO A 161 -1.62 -2.04 -14.95
CA PRO A 161 -1.34 -1.81 -13.52
C PRO A 161 0.08 -1.27 -13.25
N TYR A 162 0.98 -1.33 -14.24
CA TYR A 162 2.38 -0.90 -14.13
C TYR A 162 3.04 -1.32 -12.80
N THR A 163 2.97 -2.63 -12.51
CA THR A 163 3.30 -3.20 -11.20
C THR A 163 4.79 -3.08 -10.86
N HIS A 164 5.11 -2.60 -9.66
CA HIS A 164 6.49 -2.52 -9.15
C HIS A 164 6.61 -3.12 -7.75
N LEU A 165 7.78 -3.67 -7.43
CA LEU A 165 8.11 -4.17 -6.10
C LEU A 165 9.25 -3.35 -5.52
N ILE A 166 9.10 -2.88 -4.27
CA ILE A 166 10.11 -2.10 -3.54
C ILE A 166 10.34 -2.78 -2.18
N GLU A 167 11.60 -3.05 -1.87
CA GLU A 167 12.03 -3.61 -0.59
C GLU A 167 12.71 -2.54 0.25
N PHE A 168 12.57 -2.68 1.56
CA PHE A 168 13.07 -1.75 2.57
C PHE A 168 13.90 -2.47 3.61
#